data_AF-A0A2I0ST74-F1
#
_entry.id   AF-A0A2I0ST74-F1
#
_cell.length_a   1.000
_cell.length_b   1.000
_cell.length_c   1.000
_cell.angle_alpha   90.00
_cell.angle_beta   90.00
_cell.angle_gamma   90.00
#
_symmetry.space_group_name_H-M   'P 1'
#
loop_
_entity.id
_entity.type
_entity.pdbx_description
1 polymer ?
#
loop_
_entity_poly.entity_id
_entity_poly.type
_entity_poly.pdbx_seq_one_letter_code
_entity_poly.pdbx_strand_id
1 'polypeptide(L)'
;MPGPRSGRCVTDRRLGVLLCVAASAGDLVVFQQNLANGLAVSLPFLAVAVVQLALARRVWVSPRTAETLSAVLVLGLLIGLQAVAVRSGATALGPRGEPLRADPLVTVALFLRLAALLCLVRALSGRGRSWAVNGLLVVGAVVWTLRLTGLPG
;
A
#
# COMPACT_ATOMS: atom_id res chain seq x y z
N MET A 1 6.70 -34.88 -0.69
CA MET A 1 5.42 -34.23 -1.05
C MET A 1 5.28 -32.92 -0.31
N PRO A 2 5.03 -31.78 -0.98
CA PRO A 2 4.77 -30.51 -0.31
C PRO A 2 3.45 -30.63 0.46
N GLY A 3 3.48 -30.47 1.79
CA GLY A 3 2.26 -30.53 2.61
C GLY A 3 1.25 -29.41 2.26
N PRO A 4 -0.04 -29.56 2.59
CA PRO A 4 -1.12 -28.63 2.22
C PRO A 4 -0.89 -27.17 2.69
N ARG A 5 -0.01 -26.96 3.67
CA ARG A 5 0.41 -25.63 4.14
C ARG A 5 1.33 -24.89 3.16
N SER A 6 2.15 -25.62 2.41
CA SER A 6 3.07 -25.02 1.43
C SER A 6 2.33 -24.43 0.21
N GLY A 7 1.26 -25.10 -0.24
CA GLY A 7 0.42 -24.62 -1.34
C GLY A 7 -0.31 -23.33 -1.00
N ARG A 8 -0.93 -23.23 0.19
CA ARG A 8 -1.63 -22.00 0.63
C ARG A 8 -0.69 -20.80 0.74
N CYS A 9 0.51 -20.96 1.30
CA CYS A 9 1.50 -19.86 1.38
C CYS A 9 1.88 -19.32 -0.01
N VAL A 10 2.00 -20.21 -1.01
CA VAL A 10 2.34 -19.80 -2.39
C VAL A 10 1.15 -19.07 -3.03
N THR A 11 -0.08 -19.56 -2.84
CA THR A 11 -1.29 -18.92 -3.36
C THR A 11 -1.51 -17.55 -2.72
N ASP A 12 -1.41 -17.43 -1.41
CA ASP A 12 -1.57 -16.17 -0.67
C ASP A 12 -0.52 -15.14 -1.11
N ARG A 13 0.73 -15.56 -1.33
CA ARG A 13 1.77 -14.67 -1.85
C ARG A 13 1.47 -14.19 -3.26
N ARG A 14 1.08 -15.09 -4.17
CA ARG A 14 0.75 -14.73 -5.56
C ARG A 14 -0.45 -13.79 -5.63
N LEU A 15 -1.49 -14.05 -4.84
CA LEU A 15 -2.64 -13.16 -4.71
C LEU A 15 -2.22 -11.78 -4.19
N GLY A 16 -1.39 -11.72 -3.14
CA GLY A 16 -0.86 -10.46 -2.63
C GLY A 16 -0.11 -9.65 -3.70
N VAL A 17 0.72 -10.31 -4.51
CA VAL A 17 1.43 -9.66 -5.63
C VAL A 17 0.45 -9.12 -6.68
N LEU A 18 -0.53 -9.94 -7.11
CA LEU A 18 -1.52 -9.52 -8.11
C LEU A 18 -2.35 -8.32 -7.62
N LEU A 19 -2.71 -8.31 -6.34
CA LEU A 19 -3.43 -7.20 -5.72
C LEU A 19 -2.58 -5.92 -5.66
N CYS A 20 -1.27 -6.01 -5.39
CA CYS A 20 -0.36 -4.87 -5.52
C CYS A 20 -0.29 -4.35 -6.96
N VAL A 21 -0.25 -5.22 -7.96
CA VAL A 21 -0.27 -4.80 -9.38
C VAL A 21 -1.58 -4.11 -9.72
N ALA A 22 -2.72 -4.66 -9.30
CA ALA A 22 -4.02 -4.04 -9.53
C ALA A 22 -4.15 -2.67 -8.84
N ALA A 23 -3.69 -2.55 -7.59
CA ALA A 23 -3.67 -1.27 -6.88
C ALA A 23 -2.76 -0.25 -7.59
N SER A 24 -1.58 -0.66 -8.05
CA SER A 24 -0.68 0.22 -8.80
C SER A 24 -1.28 0.73 -10.12
N ALA A 25 -2.08 -0.09 -10.80
CA ALA A 25 -2.80 0.34 -12.00
C ALA A 25 -3.83 1.43 -11.66
N GLY A 26 -4.56 1.28 -10.55
CA GLY A 26 -5.46 2.33 -10.04
C GLY A 26 -4.73 3.64 -9.77
N ASP A 27 -3.56 3.58 -9.13
CA ASP A 27 -2.73 4.75 -8.85
C ASP A 27 -2.20 5.44 -10.11
N LEU A 28 -1.82 4.65 -11.12
CA LEU A 28 -1.42 5.16 -12.43
C LEU A 28 -2.57 5.87 -13.14
N VAL A 29 -3.79 5.36 -13.06
CA VAL A 29 -4.98 6.03 -13.63
C VAL A 29 -5.23 7.37 -12.93
N VAL A 30 -5.20 7.39 -11.59
CA VAL A 30 -5.35 8.62 -10.80
C VAL A 30 -4.23 9.62 -11.10
N PHE A 31 -2.99 9.14 -11.26
CA PHE A 31 -1.86 9.95 -11.69
C PHE A 31 -2.11 10.60 -13.05
N GLN A 32 -2.53 9.83 -14.05
CA GLN A 32 -2.83 10.31 -15.41
C GLN A 32 -3.94 11.36 -15.40
N GLN A 33 -5.02 11.13 -14.65
CA GLN A 33 -6.12 12.08 -14.50
C GLN A 33 -5.65 13.39 -13.86
N ASN A 34 -4.86 13.30 -12.79
CA ASN A 34 -4.32 14.48 -12.11
C ASN A 34 -3.31 15.24 -12.97
N LEU A 35 -2.49 14.55 -13.76
CA LEU A 35 -1.57 15.16 -14.73
C LEU A 35 -2.32 15.92 -15.82
N ALA A 36 -3.36 15.30 -16.40
CA ALA A 36 -4.20 15.93 -17.42
C ALA A 36 -4.89 17.20 -16.88
N ASN A 37 -5.19 17.24 -15.58
CA ASN A 37 -5.76 18.39 -14.89
C ASN A 37 -4.72 19.40 -14.35
N GLY A 38 -3.43 19.21 -14.64
CA GLY A 38 -2.35 20.11 -14.22
C GLY A 38 -2.05 20.11 -12.72
N LEU A 39 -2.45 19.07 -11.99
CA LEU A 39 -2.28 18.99 -10.53
C LEU A 39 -0.88 18.48 -10.17
N ALA A 40 -0.09 19.34 -9.50
CA ALA A 40 1.23 19.00 -8.95
C ALA A 40 1.17 17.88 -7.89
N VAL A 41 -0.02 17.64 -7.31
CA VAL A 41 -0.30 16.58 -6.32
C VAL A 41 -0.31 15.18 -6.96
N SER A 42 -0.04 15.05 -8.26
CA SER A 42 -0.01 13.77 -8.98
C SER A 42 1.21 12.90 -8.65
N LEU A 43 2.39 13.48 -8.42
CA LEU A 43 3.65 12.77 -8.16
C LEU A 43 3.60 11.68 -7.07
N PRO A 44 2.94 11.86 -5.90
CA PRO A 44 2.85 10.80 -4.90
C PRO A 44 2.15 9.54 -5.44
N PHE A 45 1.14 9.65 -6.31
CA PHE A 45 0.48 8.49 -6.90
C PHE A 45 1.42 7.69 -7.81
N LEU A 46 2.25 8.38 -8.61
CA LEU A 46 3.28 7.73 -9.42
C LEU A 46 4.31 7.01 -8.54
N ALA A 47 4.81 7.67 -7.50
CA ALA A 47 5.78 7.08 -6.58
C ALA A 47 5.21 5.83 -5.91
N VAL A 48 3.96 5.90 -5.45
CA VAL A 48 3.25 4.77 -4.82
C VAL A 48 3.07 3.61 -5.79
N ALA A 49 2.71 3.88 -7.05
CA ALA A 49 2.57 2.86 -8.09
C ALA A 49 3.90 2.15 -8.38
N VAL A 50 4.98 2.92 -8.55
CA VAL A 50 6.33 2.38 -8.80
C VAL A 50 6.81 1.52 -7.64
N VAL A 51 6.62 2.00 -6.40
CA VAL A 51 7.00 1.25 -5.19
C VAL A 51 6.23 -0.08 -5.11
N GLN A 52 4.91 -0.07 -5.35
CA GLN A 52 4.09 -1.29 -5.37
C GLN A 52 4.54 -2.27 -6.45
N LEU A 53 4.86 -1.82 -7.66
CA LEU A 53 5.35 -2.66 -8.74
C LEU A 53 6.73 -3.25 -8.45
N ALA A 54 7.64 -2.45 -7.89
CA ALA A 54 8.96 -2.91 -7.49
C ALA A 54 8.86 -4.00 -6.40
N LEU A 55 7.95 -3.81 -5.44
CA LEU A 55 7.64 -4.76 -4.39
C LEU A 55 7.00 -6.05 -4.92
N ALA A 56 5.98 -5.92 -5.75
CA ALA A 56 5.33 -7.01 -6.45
C ALA A 56 6.37 -7.86 -7.19
N ARG A 57 7.25 -7.22 -7.97
CA ARG A 57 8.33 -7.90 -8.69
C ARG A 57 9.31 -8.60 -7.76
N ARG A 58 9.77 -7.94 -6.69
CA ARG A 58 10.72 -8.55 -5.74
C ARG A 58 10.14 -9.79 -5.06
N VAL A 59 8.91 -9.71 -4.59
CA VAL A 59 8.20 -10.83 -3.96
C VAL A 59 7.88 -11.95 -4.95
N TRP A 60 7.62 -11.61 -6.22
CA TRP A 60 7.37 -12.58 -7.28
C TRP A 60 8.64 -13.36 -7.67
N VAL A 61 9.76 -12.66 -7.82
CA VAL A 61 11.05 -13.25 -8.22
C VAL A 61 11.69 -14.01 -7.05
N SER A 62 11.56 -13.50 -5.82
CA SER A 62 12.22 -14.07 -4.64
C SER A 62 11.20 -14.43 -3.55
N PRO A 63 10.93 -15.72 -3.30
CA PRO A 63 9.99 -16.17 -2.28
C PRO A 63 10.53 -16.08 -0.84
N ARG A 64 11.60 -15.30 -0.61
CA ARG A 64 12.26 -15.20 0.70
C ARG A 64 11.38 -14.48 1.72
N THR A 65 11.36 -14.97 2.95
CA THR A 65 10.60 -14.40 4.07
C THR A 65 10.92 -12.91 4.30
N ALA A 66 12.18 -12.52 4.13
CA ALA A 66 12.64 -11.13 4.28
C ALA A 66 12.02 -10.18 3.23
N GLU A 67 11.85 -10.62 1.98
CA GLU A 67 11.23 -9.82 0.91
C GLU A 67 9.72 -9.67 1.15
N THR A 68 9.05 -10.73 1.61
CA THR A 68 7.64 -10.62 2.01
C THR A 68 7.45 -9.74 3.24
N LEU A 69 8.41 -9.75 4.18
CA LEU A 69 8.39 -8.89 5.36
C LEU A 69 8.57 -7.41 4.99
N SER A 70 9.59 -7.10 4.18
CA SER A 70 9.80 -5.73 3.70
C SER A 70 8.58 -5.24 2.93
N ALA A 71 7.94 -6.12 2.14
CA ALA A 71 6.71 -5.79 1.44
C ALA A 71 5.55 -5.45 2.37
N VAL A 72 5.33 -6.23 3.41
CA VAL A 72 4.29 -5.93 4.41
C VAL A 72 4.54 -4.58 5.09
N LEU A 73 5.79 -4.28 5.46
CA LEU A 73 6.13 -3.03 6.14
C LEU A 73 5.95 -1.81 5.23
N VAL A 74 6.46 -1.86 4.00
CA VAL A 74 6.31 -0.76 3.05
C VAL A 74 4.85 -0.56 2.68
N LEU A 75 4.10 -1.63 2.41
CA LEU A 75 2.69 -1.53 2.07
C LEU A 75 1.87 -0.98 3.23
N GLY A 76 2.16 -1.40 4.47
CA GLY A 76 1.56 -0.85 5.69
C GLY A 76 1.84 0.64 5.87
N LEU A 77 3.08 1.07 5.60
CA LEU A 77 3.47 2.48 5.67
C LEU A 77 2.74 3.31 4.61
N LEU A 78 2.62 2.81 3.37
CA LEU A 78 1.89 3.47 2.29
C LEU A 78 0.41 3.67 2.65
N ILE A 79 -0.24 2.63 3.19
CA ILE A 79 -1.63 2.71 3.66
C ILE A 79 -1.77 3.75 4.78
N GLY A 80 -0.86 3.73 5.75
CA GLY A 80 -0.86 4.67 6.87
C GLY A 80 -0.68 6.13 6.42
N LEU A 81 0.28 6.40 5.53
CA LEU A 81 0.52 7.72 4.95
C LEU A 81 -0.70 8.21 4.16
N GLN A 82 -1.32 7.35 3.37
CA GLN A 82 -2.51 7.70 2.60
C GLN A 82 -3.70 8.03 3.52
N ALA A 83 -3.88 7.29 4.62
CA ALA A 83 -4.91 7.58 5.61
C ALA A 83 -4.69 8.94 6.30
N VAL A 84 -3.44 9.31 6.56
CA VAL A 84 -3.09 10.65 7.08
C VAL A 84 -3.38 11.73 6.03
N ALA A 85 -2.95 11.54 4.78
CA ALA A 85 -3.10 12.51 3.69
C ALA A 85 -4.56 12.81 3.31
N VAL A 86 -5.44 11.80 3.34
CA VAL A 86 -6.89 11.99 3.12
C VAL A 86 -7.50 12.82 4.25
N ARG A 87 -7.07 12.60 5.50
CA ARG A 87 -7.67 13.22 6.68
C ARG A 87 -7.09 14.61 7.01
N SER A 88 -5.86 14.90 6.57
CA SER A 88 -5.25 16.22 6.68
C SER A 88 -5.73 17.21 5.61
N GLY A 89 -6.54 16.77 4.64
CA GLY A 89 -7.00 17.63 3.55
C GLY A 89 -5.90 17.99 2.54
N ALA A 90 -4.71 17.37 2.62
CA ALA A 90 -3.64 17.56 1.64
C ALA A 90 -4.03 17.13 0.21
N THR A 91 -5.15 16.40 0.09
CA THR A 91 -5.77 15.98 -1.18
C THR A 91 -6.97 16.85 -1.60
N ALA A 92 -7.32 17.89 -0.84
CA ALA A 92 -8.60 18.62 -0.98
C ALA A 92 -8.58 19.82 -1.94
N LEU A 93 -7.43 20.24 -2.47
CA LEU A 93 -7.37 21.42 -3.35
C LEU A 93 -7.44 21.01 -4.83
N GLY A 94 -8.67 20.85 -5.32
CA GLY A 94 -8.93 20.89 -6.76
C GLY A 94 -8.82 22.33 -7.30
N PRO A 95 -8.67 22.52 -8.63
CA PRO A 95 -8.42 23.83 -9.26
C PRO A 95 -9.52 24.88 -9.03
N ARG A 96 -10.69 24.48 -8.50
CA ARG A 96 -11.89 25.32 -8.35
C ARG A 96 -12.46 25.39 -6.92
N GLY A 97 -11.74 24.89 -5.92
CA GLY A 97 -12.24 24.94 -4.53
C GLY A 97 -13.46 24.06 -4.24
N GLU A 98 -13.81 23.13 -5.14
CA GLU A 98 -14.74 22.07 -4.80
C GLU A 98 -14.03 20.96 -4.01
N PRO A 99 -14.68 20.38 -2.98
CA PRO A 99 -14.12 19.25 -2.27
C PRO A 99 -13.92 18.11 -3.28
N LEU A 100 -12.66 17.67 -3.46
CA LEU A 100 -12.36 16.45 -4.21
C LEU A 100 -13.21 15.33 -3.59
N ARG A 101 -14.30 14.95 -4.27
CA ARG A 101 -15.03 13.73 -3.94
C ARG A 101 -13.99 12.62 -3.88
N ALA A 102 -13.99 11.84 -2.80
CA ALA A 102 -13.09 10.70 -2.65
C ALA A 102 -13.17 9.89 -3.95
N ASP A 103 -12.09 9.93 -4.73
CA ASP A 103 -12.07 9.32 -6.04
C ASP A 103 -12.30 7.80 -5.84
N PRO A 104 -13.37 7.23 -6.40
CA PRO A 104 -13.71 5.82 -6.17
C PRO A 104 -12.55 4.89 -6.52
N LEU A 105 -11.67 5.29 -7.45
CA LEU A 105 -10.46 4.55 -7.78
C LEU A 105 -9.45 4.54 -6.64
N VAL A 106 -9.29 5.65 -5.91
CA VAL A 106 -8.41 5.74 -4.74
C VAL A 106 -8.93 4.85 -3.62
N THR A 107 -10.24 4.82 -3.41
CA THR A 107 -10.88 3.92 -2.44
C THR A 107 -10.68 2.45 -2.81
N VAL A 108 -10.92 2.08 -4.07
CA VAL A 108 -10.71 0.71 -4.56
C VAL A 108 -9.23 0.31 -4.43
N ALA A 109 -8.29 1.18 -4.81
CA ALA A 109 -6.87 0.94 -4.67
C ALA A 109 -6.45 0.75 -3.20
N LEU A 110 -7.04 1.51 -2.26
CA LEU A 110 -6.82 1.30 -0.82
C LEU A 110 -7.31 -0.08 -0.36
N PHE A 111 -8.50 -0.51 -0.78
CA PHE A 111 -9.02 -1.84 -0.48
C PHE A 111 -8.14 -2.95 -1.04
N LEU A 112 -7.65 -2.79 -2.28
CA LEU A 112 -6.71 -3.72 -2.90
C LEU A 112 -5.40 -3.81 -2.13
N ARG A 113 -4.85 -2.69 -1.65
CA ARG A 113 -3.65 -2.68 -0.79
C ARG A 113 -3.89 -3.38 0.55
N LEU A 114 -5.02 -3.14 1.19
CA LEU A 114 -5.38 -3.82 2.44
C LEU A 114 -5.51 -5.34 2.23
N ALA A 115 -6.16 -5.75 1.15
CA ALA A 115 -6.25 -7.16 0.78
C ALA A 115 -4.87 -7.76 0.48
N ALA A 116 -4.01 -7.04 -0.25
CA ALA A 116 -2.64 -7.45 -0.52
C ALA A 116 -1.82 -7.61 0.77
N LEU A 117 -1.96 -6.67 1.72
CA LEU A 117 -1.32 -6.72 3.03
C LEU A 117 -1.73 -8.00 3.78
N LEU A 118 -3.03 -8.30 3.84
CA LEU A 118 -3.57 -9.48 4.51
C LEU A 118 -3.05 -10.77 3.87
N CYS A 119 -3.04 -10.84 2.54
CA CYS A 119 -2.50 -11.97 1.79
C CYS A 119 -1.00 -12.18 2.09
N LEU A 120 -0.19 -11.12 2.07
CA LEU A 120 1.24 -11.20 2.35
C LEU A 120 1.54 -11.59 3.80
N VAL A 121 0.78 -11.07 4.78
CA VAL A 121 0.89 -11.47 6.18
C VAL A 121 0.50 -12.93 6.38
N ARG A 122 -0.53 -13.43 5.70
CA ARG A 122 -0.94 -14.84 5.73
C ARG A 122 0.09 -15.77 5.09
N ALA A 123 0.81 -15.29 4.08
CA ALA A 123 1.89 -16.04 3.45
C ALA A 123 3.12 -16.23 4.38
N LEU A 124 3.25 -15.44 5.45
CA LEU A 124 4.32 -15.56 6.44
C LEU A 124 3.98 -16.61 7.52
N SER A 125 4.96 -17.42 7.90
CA SER A 125 4.83 -18.44 8.95
C SER A 125 5.67 -18.13 10.20
N GLY A 126 5.17 -18.52 11.38
CA GLY A 126 5.92 -18.51 12.64
C GLY A 126 6.43 -17.11 13.02
N ARG A 127 7.75 -17.00 13.25
CA ARG A 127 8.42 -15.72 13.62
C ARG A 127 8.25 -14.62 12.57
N GLY A 128 8.14 -14.97 11.28
CA GLY A 128 7.91 -13.96 10.23
C GLY A 128 6.58 -13.24 10.41
N ARG A 129 5.52 -13.96 10.82
CA ARG A 129 4.22 -13.33 11.04
C ARG A 129 4.22 -12.43 12.28
N SER A 130 4.88 -12.82 13.36
CA SER A 130 4.97 -11.97 14.55
C SER A 130 5.78 -10.70 14.27
N TRP A 131 6.87 -10.80 13.51
CA TRP A 131 7.66 -9.64 13.10
C TRP A 131 6.87 -8.70 12.20
N ALA A 132 6.09 -9.24 11.25
CA ALA A 132 5.19 -8.44 10.42
C ALA A 132 4.18 -7.66 11.27
N VAL A 133 3.50 -8.32 12.20
CA VAL A 133 2.49 -7.69 13.07
C VAL A 133 3.14 -6.64 13.99
N ASN A 134 4.27 -6.95 14.63
CA ASN A 134 4.98 -6.01 15.48
C ASN A 134 5.48 -4.80 14.69
N GLY A 135 6.02 -5.02 13.49
CA GLY A 135 6.44 -3.93 12.61
C GLY A 135 5.27 -3.08 12.14
N LEU A 136 4.12 -3.67 11.82
CA LEU A 136 2.87 -2.95 11.51
C LEU A 136 2.39 -2.10 12.69
N LEU A 137 2.52 -2.60 13.93
CA LEU A 137 2.20 -1.82 15.13
C LEU A 137 3.15 -0.62 15.29
N VAL A 138 4.44 -0.82 15.06
CA VAL A 138 5.43 0.29 15.09
C VAL A 138 5.14 1.30 14.00
N VAL A 139 4.87 0.86 12.76
CA VAL A 139 4.47 1.75 11.66
C VAL A 139 3.20 2.52 12.02
N GLY A 140 2.19 1.84 12.56
CA GLY A 140 0.96 2.48 13.02
C GLY A 140 1.22 3.51 14.11
N ALA A 141 2.08 3.21 15.08
CA ALA A 141 2.48 4.13 16.14
C ALA A 141 3.24 5.34 15.59
N VAL A 142 4.16 5.16 14.65
CA VAL A 142 4.90 6.26 14.00
C VAL A 142 3.96 7.14 13.17
N VAL A 143 3.06 6.55 12.39
CA VAL A 143 2.05 7.31 11.63
C VAL A 143 1.12 8.07 12.58
N TRP A 144 0.77 7.46 13.72
CA TRP A 144 -0.03 8.10 14.76
C TRP A 144 0.72 9.25 15.46
N THR A 145 2.01 9.11 15.77
CA THR A 145 2.79 10.19 16.38
C THR A 145 3.01 11.33 15.41
N LEU A 146 3.33 11.05 14.14
CA LEU A 146 3.42 12.06 13.08
C LEU A 146 2.10 12.82 12.90
N ARG A 147 0.96 12.14 13.10
CA ARG A 147 -0.35 12.79 13.13
C ARG A 147 -0.50 13.72 14.33
N LEU A 148 -0.12 13.28 15.54
CA LEU A 148 -0.25 14.08 16.75
C LEU A 148 0.63 15.34 16.74
N THR A 149 1.78 15.28 16.09
CA THR A 149 2.74 16.40 16.07
C THR A 149 2.44 17.46 15.01
N GLY A 150 1.42 17.27 14.16
CA GLY A 150 1.00 18.29 13.19
C GLY A 150 2.03 18.59 12.09
N LEU A 151 3.08 17.78 11.97
CA LEU A 151 4.13 17.93 10.95
C LEU A 151 3.67 17.85 9.48
N PRO A 152 2.48 17.31 9.11
CA PRO A 152 1.96 17.43 7.75
C PRO A 152 0.98 18.61 7.56
N GLY A 153 1.11 19.67 8.37
CA GLY A 153 0.38 20.94 8.21
C GLY A 153 1.04 21.87 7.20
#